data_AF-A0A5D2EIZ5-F1
#
_entry.id   AF-A0A5D2EIZ5-F1
#
_cell.length_a   1.000
_cell.length_b   1.000
_cell.length_c   1.000
_cell.angle_alpha   90.00
_cell.angle_beta   90.00
_cell.angle_gamma   90.00
#
_symmetry.space_group_name_H-M   'P 1'
#
loop_
_entity.id
_entity.type
_entity.pdbx_description
1 polymer ?
#
loop_
_entity_poly.entity_id
_entity_poly.type
_entity_poly.pdbx_seq_one_letter_code
_entity_poly.pdbx_strand_id
1 'polypeptide(L)'
;MKWYIAALLTVLTSSQGILTTLSQSNGKYKYDYATVPFFAEVFKIMGNLKIVTTGILFRLFLKKKLSNLQWMAIILLAVGTTTSQVKGCGEASCDSLFSAPIQGYMLGILSACLSALAGVYTEFLMKQNNDSLYWQNVQLYTFGAIFNMARLVVDDFRAGFEKGPWWQRLFNVYSITTWMVVLTLGSTGLLVSWLMKYADNIVKVYSTSMAMLLTMVLAVFLFGFKPTLQLFLGIIICMMSLHMYFAPPSMFVGLPPTVISDPESLVIVSDDHKAES
;
A
#
# COMPACT_ATOMS: atom_id res chain seq x y z
N MET A 1 0.12 2.53 20.85
CA MET A 1 -0.46 1.30 20.24
C MET A 1 -0.39 1.24 18.71
N LYS A 2 -0.64 2.29 17.92
CA LYS A 2 -0.76 2.12 16.44
C LYS A 2 0.55 1.73 15.71
N TRP A 3 1.72 2.09 16.27
CA TRP A 3 3.03 1.87 15.63
C TRP A 3 3.51 0.41 15.61
N TYR A 4 3.14 -0.43 16.58
CA TYR A 4 3.57 -1.84 16.58
C TYR A 4 2.93 -2.62 15.43
N ILE A 5 1.68 -2.29 15.06
CA ILE A 5 1.00 -2.94 13.93
C ILE A 5 1.58 -2.51 12.60
N ALA A 6 1.94 -1.22 12.47
CA ALA A 6 2.65 -0.73 11.29
C ALA A 6 4.02 -1.43 11.13
N ALA A 7 4.76 -1.59 12.23
CA ALA A 7 6.03 -2.33 12.24
C ALA A 7 5.85 -3.82 11.91
N LEU A 8 4.85 -4.47 12.50
CA LEU A 8 4.53 -5.87 12.21
C LEU A 8 4.12 -6.07 10.75
N LEU A 9 3.30 -5.17 10.20
CA LEU A 9 2.94 -5.17 8.79
C LEU A 9 4.19 -5.00 7.91
N THR A 10 5.13 -4.15 8.33
CA THR A 10 6.38 -3.90 7.60
C THR A 10 7.22 -5.18 7.52
N VAL A 11 7.38 -5.88 8.65
CA VAL A 11 8.14 -7.15 8.73
C VAL A 11 7.45 -8.27 7.94
N LEU A 12 6.13 -8.39 8.04
CA LEU A 12 5.40 -9.42 7.28
C LEU A 12 5.46 -9.14 5.78
N THR A 13 5.29 -7.88 5.37
CA THR A 13 5.38 -7.48 3.95
C THR A 13 6.79 -7.73 3.40
N SER A 14 7.85 -7.48 4.17
CA SER A 14 9.21 -7.77 3.72
C SER A 14 9.50 -9.27 3.66
N SER A 15 9.00 -10.04 4.64
CA SER A 15 9.11 -11.51 4.64
C SER A 15 8.41 -12.13 3.43
N GLN A 16 7.26 -11.58 3.02
CA GLN A 16 6.56 -11.99 1.80
C GLN A 16 7.44 -11.78 0.56
N GLY A 17 8.10 -10.63 0.44
CA GLY A 17 9.01 -10.33 -0.67
C GLY A 17 10.15 -11.34 -0.77
N ILE A 18 10.73 -11.70 0.37
CA ILE A 18 11.84 -12.68 0.45
C ILE A 18 11.36 -14.10 0.12
N LEU A 19 10.25 -14.53 0.72
CA LEU A 19 9.65 -15.85 0.46
C LEU A 19 9.30 -16.03 -1.02
N THR A 20 8.81 -14.96 -1.66
CA THR A 20 8.50 -14.98 -3.09
C THR A 20 9.77 -15.17 -3.93
N THR A 21 10.86 -14.49 -3.57
CA THR A 21 12.17 -14.64 -4.23
C THR A 21 12.74 -16.04 -4.01
N LEU A 22 12.67 -16.57 -2.79
CA LEU A 22 13.11 -17.94 -2.45
C LEU A 22 12.29 -19.02 -3.15
N SER A 23 11.04 -18.73 -3.51
CA SER A 23 10.18 -19.65 -4.23
C SER A 23 10.56 -19.82 -5.72
N GLN A 24 11.53 -19.07 -6.23
CA GLN A 24 12.03 -19.24 -7.60
C GLN A 24 12.88 -20.52 -7.73
N SER A 25 12.60 -21.34 -8.74
CA SER A 25 13.46 -22.47 -9.11
C SER A 25 14.23 -22.10 -10.38
N ASN A 26 15.56 -22.06 -10.33
CA ASN A 26 16.46 -21.72 -11.46
C ASN A 26 16.17 -20.36 -12.13
N GLY A 27 15.86 -19.32 -11.34
CA GLY A 27 15.65 -17.96 -11.86
C GLY A 27 14.43 -17.77 -12.76
N LYS A 28 13.53 -18.77 -12.82
CA LYS A 28 12.27 -18.71 -13.57
C LYS A 28 11.11 -19.11 -12.66
N TYR A 29 10.04 -18.33 -12.71
CA TYR A 29 8.77 -18.76 -12.13
C TYR A 29 8.12 -19.77 -13.08
N LYS A 30 7.56 -20.87 -12.55
CA LYS A 30 6.94 -21.96 -13.34
C LYS A 30 5.60 -21.58 -14.01
N TYR A 31 5.24 -20.29 -14.00
CA TYR A 31 4.07 -19.75 -14.70
C TYR A 31 4.50 -19.13 -16.03
N ASP A 32 3.71 -19.36 -17.08
CA ASP A 32 4.00 -18.92 -18.44
C ASP A 32 4.16 -17.39 -18.51
N TYR A 33 5.40 -16.94 -18.74
CA TYR A 33 5.86 -15.55 -18.52
C TYR A 33 6.17 -14.81 -19.83
N ALA A 34 5.65 -15.27 -20.98
CA ALA A 34 6.09 -14.77 -22.29
C ALA A 34 5.36 -13.51 -22.82
N THR A 35 4.28 -13.03 -22.20
CA THR A 35 3.57 -11.78 -22.62
C THR A 35 3.34 -10.79 -21.49
N VAL A 36 3.64 -11.19 -20.25
CA VAL A 36 3.43 -10.44 -19.01
C VAL A 36 4.55 -9.45 -18.63
N PRO A 37 5.84 -9.56 -19.04
CA PRO A 37 6.88 -8.70 -18.46
C PRO A 37 6.63 -7.22 -18.71
N PHE A 38 6.21 -6.86 -19.93
CA PHE A 38 5.95 -5.48 -20.28
C PHE A 38 4.70 -4.92 -19.58
N PHE A 39 3.59 -5.67 -19.63
CA PHE A 39 2.37 -5.30 -18.90
C PHE A 39 2.60 -5.25 -17.39
N ALA A 40 3.34 -6.18 -16.79
CA ALA A 40 3.59 -6.22 -15.35
C ALA A 40 4.45 -5.03 -14.88
N GLU A 41 5.48 -4.62 -15.63
CA GLU A 41 6.26 -3.43 -15.27
C GLU A 41 5.45 -2.13 -15.48
N VAL A 42 4.66 -2.05 -16.56
CA VAL A 42 3.73 -0.92 -16.79
C VAL A 42 2.63 -0.86 -15.73
N PHE A 43 2.05 -2.00 -15.32
CA PHE A 43 1.05 -2.09 -14.26
C PHE A 43 1.65 -1.80 -12.88
N LYS A 44 2.92 -2.12 -12.62
CA LYS A 44 3.62 -1.75 -11.38
C LYS A 44 3.82 -0.23 -11.30
N ILE A 45 4.33 0.37 -12.38
CA ILE A 45 4.58 1.81 -12.46
C ILE A 45 3.27 2.59 -12.42
N MET A 46 2.27 2.21 -13.23
CA MET A 46 0.94 2.81 -13.18
C MET A 46 0.21 2.49 -11.87
N GLY A 47 0.57 1.41 -11.20
CA GLY A 47 0.15 1.10 -9.85
C GLY A 47 0.53 2.18 -8.83
N ASN A 48 1.55 3.01 -9.08
CA ASN A 48 1.89 4.13 -8.18
C ASN A 48 0.96 5.33 -8.37
N LEU A 49 0.27 5.46 -9.51
CA LEU A 49 -0.80 6.45 -9.70
C LEU A 49 -1.91 6.27 -8.65
N LYS A 50 -2.12 5.02 -8.20
CA LYS A 50 -3.07 4.72 -7.12
C LYS A 50 -2.78 5.52 -5.85
N ILE A 51 -1.52 5.89 -5.57
CA ILE A 51 -1.13 6.65 -4.37
C ILE A 51 -1.76 8.04 -4.42
N VAL A 52 -1.64 8.72 -5.56
CA VAL A 52 -2.23 10.05 -5.80
C VAL A 52 -3.76 9.95 -5.84
N THR A 53 -4.30 8.97 -6.58
CA THR A 53 -5.76 8.76 -6.65
C THR A 53 -6.36 8.44 -5.29
N THR A 54 -5.66 7.69 -4.45
CA THR A 54 -6.07 7.43 -3.05
C THR A 54 -6.14 8.73 -2.26
N GLY A 55 -5.16 9.63 -2.38
CA GLY A 55 -5.19 10.94 -1.72
C GLY A 55 -6.39 11.80 -2.14
N ILE A 56 -6.73 11.81 -3.43
CA ILE A 56 -7.91 12.53 -3.96
C ILE A 56 -9.20 11.91 -3.41
N LEU A 57 -9.35 10.59 -3.51
CA LEU A 57 -10.53 9.88 -3.03
C LEU A 57 -10.68 9.99 -1.51
N PHE A 58 -9.58 10.06 -0.76
CA PHE A 58 -9.59 10.26 0.69
C PHE A 58 -10.21 11.61 1.07
N ARG A 59 -9.93 12.68 0.31
CA ARG A 59 -10.57 13.99 0.49
C ARG A 59 -12.06 13.94 0.16
N LEU A 60 -12.45 13.19 -0.87
CA LEU A 60 -13.84 13.10 -1.33
C LEU A 60 -14.72 12.24 -0.40
N PHE A 61 -14.27 11.04 -0.05
CA PHE A 61 -15.06 10.06 0.72
C PHE A 61 -14.92 10.18 2.23
N LEU A 62 -13.69 10.40 2.75
CA LEU A 62 -13.45 10.52 4.20
C LEU A 62 -13.53 11.97 4.71
N LYS A 63 -13.76 12.95 3.83
CA LYS A 63 -13.88 14.40 4.14
C LYS A 63 -12.72 14.96 4.99
N LYS A 64 -11.56 14.30 5.01
CA LYS A 64 -10.38 14.78 5.73
C LYS A 64 -9.68 15.87 4.92
N LYS A 65 -9.36 16.99 5.56
CA LYS A 65 -8.58 18.09 4.97
C LYS A 65 -7.09 17.73 5.07
N LEU A 66 -6.43 17.62 3.91
CA LEU A 66 -4.98 17.45 3.83
C LEU A 66 -4.31 18.82 3.63
N SER A 67 -3.20 19.05 4.32
CA SER A 67 -2.40 20.26 4.14
C SER A 67 -1.64 20.25 2.81
N ASN A 68 -1.19 21.42 2.34
CA ASN A 68 -0.37 21.51 1.12
C ASN A 68 0.93 20.69 1.25
N LEU A 69 1.52 20.65 2.45
CA LEU A 69 2.71 19.85 2.74
C LEU A 69 2.43 18.34 2.65
N GLN A 70 1.27 17.89 3.14
CA GLN A 70 0.83 16.50 3.02
C GLN A 70 0.58 16.10 1.57
N TRP A 71 0.02 17.00 0.76
CA TRP A 71 -0.13 16.79 -0.69
C TRP A 71 1.21 16.65 -1.40
N MET A 72 2.17 17.53 -1.10
CA MET A 72 3.53 17.41 -1.62
C MET A 72 4.15 16.08 -1.21
N ALA A 73 3.91 15.61 0.01
CA ALA A 73 4.47 14.35 0.51
C ALA A 73 3.89 13.15 -0.23
N ILE A 74 2.58 13.13 -0.49
CA ILE A 74 1.93 12.06 -1.26
C ILE A 74 2.47 12.01 -2.70
N ILE A 75 2.65 13.17 -3.34
CA ILE A 75 3.24 13.24 -4.70
C ILE A 75 4.68 12.73 -4.67
N LEU A 76 5.47 13.17 -3.69
CA LEU A 76 6.86 12.74 -3.53
C LEU A 76 6.97 11.23 -3.29
N LEU A 77 6.01 10.64 -2.56
CA LEU A 77 5.93 9.19 -2.35
C LEU A 77 5.65 8.43 -3.65
N ALA A 78 4.74 8.94 -4.48
CA ALA A 78 4.43 8.36 -5.78
C ALA A 78 5.65 8.41 -6.73
N VAL A 79 6.39 9.52 -6.70
CA VAL A 79 7.65 9.65 -7.45
C VAL A 79 8.68 8.65 -6.93
N GLY A 80 8.96 8.61 -5.62
CA GLY A 80 9.98 7.73 -5.04
C GLY A 80 9.69 6.25 -5.26
N THR A 81 8.45 5.82 -5.11
CA THR A 81 8.02 4.44 -5.40
C THR A 81 8.09 4.10 -6.89
N THR A 82 7.90 5.08 -7.77
CA THR A 82 8.08 4.88 -9.21
C THR A 82 9.56 4.74 -9.54
N THR A 83 10.38 5.67 -9.06
CA THR A 83 11.84 5.63 -9.24
C THR A 83 12.42 4.31 -8.75
N SER A 84 11.99 3.78 -7.59
CA SER A 84 12.52 2.52 -7.07
C SER A 84 12.13 1.29 -7.90
N GLN A 85 11.07 1.37 -8.70
CA GLN A 85 10.56 0.27 -9.53
C GLN A 85 11.03 0.36 -10.99
N VAL A 86 11.65 1.47 -11.40
CA VAL A 86 12.26 1.59 -12.73
C VAL A 86 13.49 0.68 -12.82
N LYS A 87 13.48 -0.26 -13.76
CA LYS A 87 14.66 -1.08 -14.07
C LYS A 87 15.77 -0.18 -14.64
N GLY A 88 17.00 -0.36 -14.19
CA GLY A 88 18.15 0.36 -14.76
C GLY A 88 18.35 -0.03 -16.22
N CYS A 89 18.50 0.96 -17.11
CA CYS A 89 18.87 0.73 -18.50
C CYS A 89 20.33 0.27 -18.59
N GLY A 90 20.56 -1.03 -18.39
CA GLY A 90 21.88 -1.65 -18.45
C GLY A 90 22.18 -2.38 -19.76
N GLU A 91 21.19 -2.93 -20.46
CA GLU A 91 21.47 -3.86 -21.58
C GLU A 91 20.38 -3.95 -22.67
N ALA A 92 19.34 -3.10 -22.63
CA ALA A 92 18.37 -2.99 -23.72
C ALA A 92 17.80 -1.56 -23.79
N SER A 93 17.61 -1.08 -25.01
CA SER A 93 17.21 0.28 -25.38
C SER A 93 16.01 0.81 -24.58
N CYS A 94 16.19 1.95 -23.91
CA CYS A 94 15.15 2.63 -23.13
C CYS A 94 13.97 3.14 -23.98
N ASP A 95 14.05 3.10 -25.31
CA ASP A 95 12.99 3.51 -26.24
C ASP A 95 11.74 2.61 -26.20
N SER A 96 11.87 1.40 -25.64
CA SER A 96 10.77 0.46 -25.50
C SER A 96 9.84 0.76 -24.31
N LEU A 97 10.24 1.61 -23.35
CA LEU A 97 9.42 1.95 -22.17
C LEU A 97 8.13 2.68 -22.54
N PHE A 98 8.17 3.51 -23.59
CA PHE A 98 7.00 4.27 -24.05
C PHE A 98 6.25 3.62 -25.21
N SER A 99 6.79 2.54 -25.80
CA SER A 99 6.18 1.82 -26.93
C SER A 99 4.98 0.93 -26.54
N ALA A 100 4.39 1.13 -25.35
CA ALA A 100 3.21 0.38 -24.97
C ALA A 100 2.03 0.72 -25.88
N PRO A 101 1.21 -0.26 -26.28
CA PRO A 101 -0.08 0.02 -26.90
C PRO A 101 -0.91 0.96 -26.01
N ILE A 102 -1.58 1.95 -26.61
CA ILE A 102 -2.43 2.92 -25.90
C ILE A 102 -3.47 2.23 -24.99
N GLN A 103 -3.95 1.06 -25.41
CA GLN A 103 -4.88 0.23 -24.64
C GLN A 103 -4.28 -0.23 -23.30
N GLY A 104 -2.98 -0.51 -23.24
CA GLY A 104 -2.29 -0.88 -22.01
C GLY A 104 -2.22 0.29 -21.02
N TYR A 105 -1.95 1.51 -21.51
CA TYR A 105 -1.99 2.71 -20.69
C TYR A 105 -3.40 2.97 -20.13
N MET A 106 -4.43 2.90 -20.97
CA MET A 106 -5.82 3.10 -20.55
C MET A 106 -6.26 2.08 -19.50
N LEU A 107 -5.94 0.79 -19.71
CA LEU A 107 -6.28 -0.27 -18.76
C LEU A 107 -5.53 -0.14 -17.44
N GLY A 108 -4.27 0.27 -17.44
CA GLY A 108 -3.54 0.44 -16.18
C GLY A 108 -3.93 1.69 -15.40
N ILE A 109 -4.30 2.79 -16.06
CA ILE A 109 -4.92 3.94 -15.37
C ILE A 109 -6.25 3.51 -14.73
N LEU A 110 -7.10 2.82 -15.48
CA LEU A 110 -8.38 2.32 -14.98
C LEU A 110 -8.17 1.37 -13.78
N SER A 111 -7.22 0.44 -13.89
CA SER A 111 -6.87 -0.49 -12.82
C SER A 111 -6.36 0.23 -11.57
N ALA A 112 -5.51 1.25 -11.72
CA ALA A 112 -5.00 2.05 -10.60
C ALA A 112 -6.14 2.81 -9.89
N CYS A 113 -7.06 3.39 -10.66
CA CYS A 113 -8.24 4.08 -10.12
C CYS A 113 -9.19 3.12 -9.38
N LEU A 114 -9.49 1.96 -9.96
CA LEU A 114 -10.31 0.93 -9.32
C LEU A 114 -9.66 0.39 -8.04
N SER A 115 -8.33 0.18 -8.05
CA SER A 115 -7.58 -0.25 -6.86
C SER A 115 -7.62 0.78 -5.73
N ALA A 116 -7.42 2.07 -6.06
CA ALA A 116 -7.53 3.17 -5.12
C ALA A 116 -8.96 3.29 -4.55
N LEU A 117 -9.97 3.21 -5.41
CA LEU A 117 -11.38 3.25 -5.02
C LEU A 117 -11.74 2.09 -4.09
N ALA A 118 -11.35 0.86 -4.43
CA ALA A 118 -11.59 -0.30 -3.57
C ALA A 118 -10.95 -0.12 -2.19
N GLY A 119 -9.72 0.40 -2.12
CA GLY A 119 -9.03 0.69 -0.86
C GLY A 119 -9.76 1.74 -0.01
N VAL A 120 -10.09 2.89 -0.59
CA VAL A 120 -10.76 4.00 0.11
C VAL A 120 -12.20 3.63 0.49
N TYR A 121 -12.92 2.91 -0.38
CA TYR A 121 -14.27 2.46 -0.12
C TYR A 121 -14.31 1.42 1.00
N THR A 122 -13.35 0.49 1.04
CA THR A 122 -13.23 -0.46 2.15
C THR A 122 -12.97 0.28 3.47
N GLU A 123 -12.07 1.27 3.48
CA GLU A 123 -11.81 2.10 4.66
C GLU A 123 -13.07 2.86 5.11
N PHE A 124 -13.79 3.47 4.16
CA PHE A 124 -15.04 4.17 4.42
C PHE A 124 -16.10 3.24 5.03
N LEU A 125 -16.33 2.06 4.44
CA LEU A 125 -17.30 1.08 4.93
C LEU A 125 -16.96 0.58 6.34
N MET A 126 -15.67 0.28 6.58
CA MET A 126 -15.21 -0.19 7.89
C MET A 126 -15.36 0.89 8.97
N LYS A 127 -15.07 2.16 8.65
CA LYS A 127 -15.16 3.28 9.59
C LYS A 127 -16.59 3.79 9.82
N GLN A 128 -17.46 3.69 8.82
CA GLN A 128 -18.85 4.18 8.93
C GLN A 128 -19.69 3.29 9.84
N ASN A 129 -19.43 1.98 9.85
CA ASN A 129 -20.22 1.01 10.59
C ASN A 129 -19.56 0.66 11.94
N ASN A 130 -20.37 0.60 13.01
CA ASN A 130 -19.93 0.32 14.38
C ASN A 130 -19.80 -1.17 14.70
N ASP A 131 -20.03 -2.04 13.72
CA ASP A 131 -19.83 -3.48 13.86
C ASP A 131 -18.40 -3.86 14.24
N SER A 132 -18.27 -5.04 14.86
CA SER A 132 -16.99 -5.64 15.18
C SER A 132 -16.15 -5.85 13.91
N LEU A 133 -14.83 -5.64 14.03
CA LEU A 133 -13.89 -5.84 12.93
C LEU A 133 -14.00 -7.24 12.33
N TYR A 134 -14.19 -8.25 13.17
CA TYR A 134 -14.29 -9.65 12.75
C TYR A 134 -15.49 -9.89 11.84
N TRP A 135 -16.66 -9.32 12.18
CA TRP A 135 -17.86 -9.45 11.37
C TRP A 135 -17.70 -8.77 10.00
N GLN A 136 -17.13 -7.56 9.98
CA GLN A 136 -16.82 -6.84 8.75
C GLN A 136 -15.84 -7.62 7.86
N ASN A 137 -14.83 -8.24 8.46
CA ASN A 137 -13.88 -9.09 7.75
C ASN A 137 -14.52 -10.35 7.20
N VAL A 138 -15.40 -11.02 7.95
CA VAL A 138 -16.12 -12.21 7.46
C VAL A 138 -16.94 -11.85 6.22
N GLN A 139 -17.70 -10.77 6.24
CA GLN A 139 -18.47 -10.32 5.08
C GLN A 139 -17.58 -10.03 3.87
N LEU A 140 -16.53 -9.22 4.08
CA LEU A 140 -15.62 -8.80 3.01
C LEU A 140 -14.89 -9.99 2.38
N TYR A 141 -14.32 -10.87 3.19
CA TYR A 141 -13.57 -12.02 2.70
C TYR A 141 -14.47 -13.12 2.13
N THR A 142 -15.72 -13.24 2.58
CA THR A 142 -16.70 -14.15 1.99
C THR A 142 -16.97 -13.77 0.53
N PHE A 143 -17.28 -12.49 0.26
CA PHE A 143 -17.44 -12.02 -1.12
C PHE A 143 -16.13 -12.18 -1.92
N GLY A 144 -14.98 -11.84 -1.32
CA GLY A 144 -13.68 -12.05 -1.95
C GLY A 144 -13.43 -13.50 -2.37
N ALA A 145 -13.76 -14.47 -1.51
CA ALA A 145 -13.64 -15.89 -1.83
C ALA A 145 -14.57 -16.30 -2.97
N ILE A 146 -15.82 -15.85 -2.98
CA ILE A 146 -16.79 -16.12 -4.05
C ILE A 146 -16.26 -15.61 -5.40
N PHE A 147 -15.77 -14.37 -5.47
CA PHE A 147 -15.22 -13.82 -6.71
C PHE A 147 -13.97 -14.55 -7.19
N ASN A 148 -13.09 -14.97 -6.28
CA ASN A 148 -11.90 -15.77 -6.64
C ASN A 148 -12.29 -17.16 -7.16
N MET A 149 -13.27 -17.83 -6.53
CA MET A 149 -13.80 -19.10 -7.02
C MET A 149 -14.46 -18.96 -8.39
N ALA A 150 -15.26 -17.91 -8.61
CA ALA A 150 -15.88 -17.63 -9.89
C ALA A 150 -14.82 -17.42 -10.99
N ARG A 151 -13.71 -16.72 -10.67
CA ARG A 151 -12.60 -16.53 -11.61
C ARG A 151 -11.97 -17.86 -12.04
N LEU A 152 -11.73 -18.78 -11.09
CA LEU A 152 -11.19 -20.12 -11.36
C LEU A 152 -12.13 -20.93 -12.25
N VAL A 153 -13.43 -20.87 -11.99
CA VAL A 153 -14.45 -21.54 -12.81
C VAL A 153 -14.44 -20.97 -14.24
N VAL A 154 -14.39 -19.65 -14.41
CA VAL A 154 -14.29 -19.02 -15.73
C VAL A 154 -13.01 -19.42 -16.47
N ASP A 155 -11.88 -19.56 -15.77
CA ASP A 155 -10.63 -20.03 -16.37
C ASP A 155 -10.73 -21.48 -16.86
N ASP A 156 -11.42 -22.36 -16.11
CA ASP A 156 -11.65 -23.74 -16.53
C ASP A 156 -12.54 -23.83 -17.77
N PHE A 157 -13.61 -23.04 -17.80
CA PHE A 157 -14.49 -22.95 -18.97
C PHE A 157 -13.74 -22.43 -20.20
N ARG A 158 -12.90 -21.41 -20.04
CA ARG A 158 -12.07 -20.88 -21.14
C ARG A 158 -11.03 -21.87 -21.63
N ALA A 159 -10.48 -22.68 -20.74
CA ALA A 159 -9.50 -23.72 -21.07
C ALA A 159 -10.15 -25.06 -21.46
N GLY A 160 -11.47 -25.12 -21.66
CA GLY A 160 -12.18 -26.33 -22.09
C GLY A 160 -12.01 -27.54 -21.16
N PHE A 161 -11.72 -27.32 -19.87
CA PHE A 161 -11.40 -28.36 -18.89
C PHE A 161 -10.25 -29.32 -19.29
N GLU A 162 -9.34 -28.93 -20.19
CA GLU A 162 -8.24 -29.78 -20.67
C GLU A 162 -7.34 -30.32 -19.54
N LYS A 163 -7.19 -29.55 -18.47
CA LYS A 163 -6.36 -29.87 -17.30
C LYS A 163 -7.18 -30.42 -16.12
N GLY A 164 -8.48 -30.69 -16.33
CA GLY A 164 -9.43 -31.02 -15.27
C GLY A 164 -9.90 -29.79 -14.48
N PRO A 165 -10.88 -29.96 -13.59
CA PRO A 165 -11.46 -28.86 -12.83
C PRO A 165 -10.48 -28.29 -11.78
N TRP A 166 -10.66 -27.02 -11.43
CA TRP A 166 -9.77 -26.25 -10.56
C TRP A 166 -9.58 -26.89 -9.19
N TRP A 167 -10.62 -27.51 -8.61
CA TRP A 167 -10.56 -28.12 -7.28
C TRP A 167 -9.63 -29.33 -7.22
N GLN A 168 -9.45 -30.07 -8.32
CA GLN A 168 -8.47 -31.17 -8.39
C GLN A 168 -7.03 -30.65 -8.49
N ARG A 169 -6.85 -29.48 -9.11
CA ARG A 169 -5.54 -28.87 -9.30
C ARG A 169 -5.10 -27.96 -8.16
N LEU A 170 -6.03 -27.56 -7.29
CA LEU A 170 -5.81 -26.52 -6.30
C LEU A 170 -4.60 -26.81 -5.41
N PHE A 171 -4.40 -28.07 -5.01
CA PHE A 171 -3.30 -28.49 -4.14
C PHE A 171 -2.16 -29.18 -4.87
N ASN A 172 -2.23 -29.28 -6.20
CA ASN A 172 -1.15 -29.86 -6.97
C ASN A 172 0.09 -28.96 -6.85
N VAL A 173 1.23 -29.55 -6.50
CA VAL A 173 2.53 -28.85 -6.38
C VAL A 173 2.61 -27.88 -5.18
N TYR A 174 1.77 -28.02 -4.16
CA TYR A 174 1.91 -27.23 -2.92
C TYR A 174 3.13 -27.69 -2.11
N SER A 175 4.17 -26.87 -2.09
CA SER A 175 5.32 -27.06 -1.20
C SER A 175 5.09 -26.40 0.16
N ILE A 176 5.96 -26.68 1.13
CA ILE A 176 5.97 -25.99 2.43
C ILE A 176 6.15 -24.47 2.22
N THR A 177 6.94 -24.06 1.23
CA THR A 177 7.12 -22.64 0.89
C THR A 177 5.84 -21.99 0.38
N THR A 178 5.02 -22.71 -0.41
CA THR A 178 3.70 -22.22 -0.85
C THR A 178 2.79 -21.95 0.36
N TRP A 179 2.74 -22.88 1.33
CA TRP A 179 1.95 -22.70 2.55
C TRP A 179 2.43 -21.51 3.39
N MET A 180 3.75 -21.30 3.50
CA MET A 180 4.31 -20.13 4.18
C MET A 180 3.90 -18.81 3.50
N VAL A 181 3.85 -18.77 2.17
CA VAL A 181 3.37 -17.59 1.42
C VAL A 181 1.89 -17.36 1.68
N VAL A 182 1.05 -18.41 1.65
CA VAL A 182 -0.39 -18.32 1.92
C VAL A 182 -0.66 -17.78 3.33
N LEU A 183 0.02 -18.30 4.36
CA LEU A 183 -0.13 -17.85 5.74
C LEU A 183 0.33 -16.40 5.92
N THR A 184 1.45 -16.02 5.31
CA THR A 184 1.97 -14.65 5.35
C THR A 184 1.02 -13.68 4.66
N LEU A 185 0.45 -14.06 3.51
CA LEU A 185 -0.49 -13.23 2.76
C LEU A 185 -1.81 -13.03 3.53
N GLY A 186 -2.34 -14.10 4.13
CA GLY A 186 -3.52 -14.04 4.99
C GLY A 186 -3.30 -13.13 6.21
N SER A 187 -2.16 -13.28 6.89
CA SER A 187 -1.77 -12.45 8.04
C SER A 187 -1.65 -10.97 7.68
N THR A 188 -1.03 -10.68 6.53
CA THR A 188 -0.91 -9.32 5.98
C THR A 188 -2.28 -8.71 5.70
N GLY A 189 -3.21 -9.48 5.12
CA GLY A 189 -4.59 -9.05 4.87
C GLY A 189 -5.33 -8.65 6.15
N LEU A 190 -5.21 -9.44 7.22
CA LEU A 190 -5.83 -9.15 8.51
C LEU A 190 -5.29 -7.88 9.16
N LEU A 191 -3.97 -7.67 9.10
CA LEU A 191 -3.33 -6.45 9.62
C LEU A 191 -3.74 -5.21 8.81
N VAL A 192 -3.86 -5.36 7.49
CA VAL A 192 -4.37 -4.29 6.62
C VAL A 192 -5.80 -3.92 7.01
N SER A 193 -6.69 -4.90 7.22
CA SER A 193 -8.06 -4.63 7.68
C SER A 193 -8.09 -3.92 9.04
N TRP A 194 -7.23 -4.33 9.98
CA TRP A 194 -7.10 -3.64 11.26
C TRP A 194 -6.66 -2.18 11.08
N LEU A 195 -5.66 -1.93 10.23
CA LEU A 195 -5.21 -0.57 9.92
C LEU A 195 -6.31 0.26 9.27
N MET A 196 -7.13 -0.32 8.38
CA MET A 196 -8.24 0.39 7.75
C MET A 196 -9.34 0.77 8.76
N LYS A 197 -9.57 -0.05 9.79
CA LYS A 197 -10.55 0.25 10.85
C LYS A 197 -10.03 1.27 11.86
N TYR A 198 -8.79 1.12 12.33
CA TYR A 198 -8.26 1.84 13.51
C TYR A 198 -7.18 2.88 13.21
N ALA A 199 -6.64 2.88 12.00
CA ALA A 199 -5.65 3.84 11.50
C ALA A 199 -6.15 4.50 10.20
N ASP A 200 -5.29 5.27 9.55
CA ASP A 200 -5.56 5.86 8.25
C ASP A 200 -4.84 5.05 7.16
N ASN A 201 -5.46 4.90 5.99
CA ASN A 201 -4.86 4.19 4.84
C ASN A 201 -3.49 4.76 4.44
N ILE A 202 -3.21 6.02 4.78
CA ILE A 202 -1.90 6.63 4.57
C ILE A 202 -0.80 5.93 5.39
N VAL A 203 -1.10 5.50 6.63
CA VAL A 203 -0.16 4.72 7.47
C VAL A 203 0.21 3.40 6.78
N LYS A 204 -0.77 2.73 6.16
CA LYS A 204 -0.53 1.50 5.39
C LYS A 204 0.43 1.73 4.22
N VAL A 205 0.23 2.80 3.45
CA VAL A 205 1.10 3.11 2.31
C VAL A 205 2.54 3.33 2.81
N TYR A 206 2.72 4.06 3.91
CA TYR A 206 4.04 4.28 4.50
C TYR A 206 4.68 3.01 5.10
N SER A 207 3.92 2.14 5.76
CA SER A 207 4.43 0.83 6.21
C SER A 207 4.92 -0.01 5.02
N THR A 208 4.22 0.06 3.89
CA THR A 208 4.61 -0.66 2.66
C THR A 208 5.92 -0.10 2.09
N SER A 209 6.09 1.23 2.10
CA SER A 209 7.34 1.87 1.68
C SER A 209 8.53 1.50 2.59
N MET A 210 8.33 1.43 3.91
CA MET A 210 9.37 0.94 4.83
C MET A 210 9.70 -0.54 4.59
N ALA A 211 8.71 -1.35 4.24
CA ALA A 211 8.91 -2.76 3.94
C ALA A 211 9.77 -2.96 2.69
N MET A 212 9.59 -2.11 1.67
CA MET A 212 10.42 -2.10 0.47
C MET A 212 11.91 -1.89 0.82
N LEU A 213 12.18 -0.94 1.71
CA LEU A 213 13.50 -0.63 2.25
C LEU A 213 14.13 -1.84 2.93
N LEU A 214 13.41 -2.44 3.88
CA LEU A 214 13.86 -3.60 4.63
C LEU A 214 14.10 -4.81 3.70
N THR A 215 13.22 -5.02 2.73
CA THR A 215 13.37 -6.08 1.73
C THR A 215 14.62 -5.90 0.89
N MET A 216 14.93 -4.68 0.47
CA MET A 216 16.16 -4.38 -0.28
C MET A 216 17.40 -4.73 0.54
N VAL A 217 17.49 -4.25 1.78
CA VAL A 217 18.62 -4.52 2.67
C VAL A 217 18.80 -6.02 2.88
N LEU A 218 17.73 -6.73 3.20
CA LEU A 218 17.76 -8.18 3.39
C LEU A 218 18.13 -8.91 2.10
N ALA A 219 17.68 -8.45 0.92
CA ALA A 219 18.03 -9.07 -0.35
C ALA A 219 19.52 -8.92 -0.70
N VAL A 220 20.15 -7.78 -0.35
CA VAL A 220 21.59 -7.59 -0.51
C VAL A 220 22.36 -8.59 0.36
N PHE A 221 21.99 -8.74 1.63
CA PHE A 221 22.69 -9.63 2.56
C PHE A 221 22.43 -11.12 2.29
N LEU A 222 21.18 -11.50 1.98
CA LEU A 222 20.79 -12.92 1.83
C LEU A 222 21.07 -13.47 0.42
N PHE A 223 20.96 -12.64 -0.63
CA PHE A 223 21.06 -13.07 -2.03
C PHE A 223 22.21 -12.45 -2.81
N GLY A 224 23.02 -11.58 -2.19
CA GLY A 224 24.06 -10.84 -2.90
C GLY A 224 23.51 -9.93 -3.99
N PHE A 225 22.25 -9.49 -3.86
CA PHE A 225 21.58 -8.65 -4.84
C PHE A 225 22.35 -7.32 -5.01
N LYS A 226 22.65 -6.93 -6.25
CA LYS A 226 23.30 -5.65 -6.55
C LYS A 226 22.24 -4.55 -6.65
N PRO A 227 22.15 -3.62 -5.67
CA PRO A 227 21.15 -2.58 -5.68
C PRO A 227 21.38 -1.63 -6.85
N THR A 228 20.31 -1.30 -7.58
CA THR A 228 20.38 -0.31 -8.66
C THR A 228 20.35 1.10 -8.09
N LEU A 229 20.94 2.06 -8.82
CA LEU A 229 20.91 3.47 -8.42
C LEU A 229 19.47 3.98 -8.27
N GLN A 230 18.57 3.55 -9.16
CA GLN A 230 17.15 3.91 -9.14
C GLN A 230 16.46 3.41 -7.86
N LEU A 231 16.75 2.18 -7.42
CA LEU A 231 16.23 1.62 -6.17
C LEU A 231 16.68 2.43 -4.96
N PHE A 232 17.97 2.79 -4.90
CA PHE A 232 18.53 3.58 -3.80
C PHE A 232 17.95 5.00 -3.74
N LEU A 233 17.88 5.70 -4.88
CA LEU A 233 17.29 7.04 -4.97
C LEU A 233 15.81 7.03 -4.61
N GLY A 234 15.04 6.07 -5.14
CA GLY A 234 13.60 5.96 -4.85
C GLY A 234 13.31 5.74 -3.37
N ILE A 235 14.15 4.96 -2.69
CA ILE A 235 14.10 4.75 -1.25
C ILE A 235 14.34 6.04 -0.45
N ILE A 236 15.36 6.82 -0.80
CA ILE A 236 15.66 8.10 -0.14
C ILE A 236 14.47 9.05 -0.28
N ILE A 237 13.90 9.16 -1.49
CA ILE A 237 12.74 10.00 -1.76
C ILE A 237 11.53 9.55 -0.93
N CYS A 238 11.30 8.24 -0.80
CA CYS A 238 10.23 7.71 0.06
C CYS A 238 10.43 8.07 1.54
N MET A 239 11.66 8.04 2.03
CA MET A 239 11.98 8.43 3.41
C MET A 239 11.80 9.93 3.65
N MET A 240 12.21 10.78 2.70
CA MET A 240 11.95 12.22 2.78
C MET A 240 10.44 12.52 2.80
N SER A 241 9.67 11.84 1.95
CA SER A 241 8.20 11.95 1.96
C SER A 241 7.59 11.56 3.32
N LEU A 242 8.07 10.46 3.92
CA LEU A 242 7.62 10.01 5.24
C LEU A 242 7.84 11.10 6.31
N HIS A 243 9.07 11.64 6.36
CA HIS A 243 9.39 12.72 7.29
C HIS A 243 8.52 13.95 7.04
N MET A 244 8.33 14.34 5.78
CA MET A 244 7.52 15.51 5.43
C MET A 244 6.04 15.37 5.78
N TYR A 245 5.49 14.16 5.72
CA TYR A 245 4.07 13.92 6.03
C TYR A 245 3.76 13.89 7.53
N PHE A 246 4.67 13.32 8.34
CA PHE A 246 4.45 13.13 9.78
C PHE A 246 5.10 14.19 10.66
N ALA A 247 6.03 14.99 10.15
CA ALA A 247 6.65 16.04 10.95
C ALA A 247 5.64 17.16 11.28
N PRO A 248 5.64 17.64 12.54
CA PRO A 248 4.74 18.70 12.97
C PRO A 248 5.03 20.00 12.20
N PRO A 249 4.02 20.84 11.92
CA PRO A 249 4.19 22.10 11.18
C PRO A 249 5.24 23.05 11.78
N SER A 250 5.48 22.96 13.09
CA SER A 250 6.49 23.71 13.84
C SER A 250 7.94 23.37 13.47
N MET A 251 8.17 22.24 12.79
CA MET A 251 9.50 21.86 12.31
C MET A 251 9.86 22.54 10.98
N PHE A 252 8.85 22.94 10.18
CA PHE A 252 9.04 23.51 8.84
C PHE A 252 8.88 25.03 8.79
N VAL A 253 8.21 25.60 9.80
CA VAL A 253 8.08 27.04 9.98
C VAL A 253 8.61 27.34 11.36
N GLY A 254 9.59 28.25 11.47
CA GLY A 254 10.11 28.76 12.75
C GLY A 254 9.09 29.60 13.52
N LEU A 255 7.84 29.15 13.59
CA LEU A 255 6.82 29.70 14.47
C LEU A 255 7.14 29.25 15.89
N PRO A 256 7.19 30.18 16.86
CA PRO A 256 7.41 29.83 18.25
C PRO A 256 6.35 28.83 18.72
N PRO A 257 6.69 27.91 19.64
CA PRO A 257 5.73 26.95 20.16
C PRO A 257 4.52 27.70 20.70
N THR A 258 3.33 27.32 20.21
CA THR A 258 2.07 27.79 20.79
C THR A 258 2.00 27.26 22.20
N VAL A 259 2.24 28.14 23.17
CA VAL A 259 1.98 27.89 24.58
C VAL A 259 0.48 27.64 24.68
N ILE A 260 0.11 26.38 24.91
CA ILE A 260 -1.23 26.05 25.40
C ILE A 260 -1.26 26.62 26.82
N SER A 261 -1.88 27.78 26.98
CA SER A 261 -2.23 28.29 28.30
C SER A 261 -3.30 27.37 28.88
N ASP A 262 -2.97 26.66 29.94
CA ASP A 262 -3.92 25.90 30.74
C ASP A 262 -5.10 26.80 31.15
N PRO A 263 -6.35 26.31 31.11
CA PRO A 263 -7.52 27.07 31.51
C PRO A 263 -7.65 27.04 33.04
N GLU A 264 -6.71 27.65 33.77
CA GLU A 264 -6.82 27.79 35.22
C GLU A 264 -6.28 29.15 35.69
N SER A 265 -7.08 30.19 35.44
CA SER A 265 -7.15 31.42 36.25
C SER A 265 -8.17 32.39 35.66
N LEU A 266 -9.44 31.95 35.58
CA LEU A 266 -10.55 32.90 35.60
C LEU A 266 -10.67 33.41 37.05
N VAL A 267 -9.86 34.41 37.40
CA VAL A 267 -10.09 35.22 38.58
C VAL A 267 -11.43 35.92 38.37
N ILE A 268 -12.45 35.46 39.09
CA ILE A 268 -13.73 36.16 39.23
C ILE A 268 -13.40 37.47 39.96
N VAL A 269 -13.28 38.56 39.21
CA VAL A 269 -13.33 39.90 39.78
C VAL A 269 -14.79 40.15 40.11
N SER A 270 -15.14 40.06 41.40
CA SER A 270 -16.42 40.52 41.92
C SER A 270 -16.49 42.03 41.74
N ASP A 271 -17.39 42.49 40.87
CA ASP A 271 -17.79 43.89 40.73
C ASP A 271 -18.57 44.31 42.00
N ASP A 272 -17.88 44.93 42.96
CA ASP A 272 -18.53 45.74 43.99
C ASP A 272 -18.84 47.11 43.40
N HIS A 273 -20.02 47.23 42.78
CA HIS A 273 -20.65 48.53 42.50
C HIS A 273 -22.00 48.64 43.22
N LYS A 274 -21.87 49.11 44.46
CA LYS A 274 -22.61 50.24 45.06
C LYS A 274 -23.88 50.67 44.28
N ALA A 275 -25.05 50.37 44.84
CA ALA A 275 -26.27 51.11 44.59
C ALA A 275 -26.85 51.56 45.95
N GLU A 276 -26.65 52.84 46.26
CA GLU A 276 -27.46 53.60 47.20
C GLU A 276 -28.82 53.90 46.54
N SER A 277 -29.91 53.46 47.16
CA SER A 277 -31.18 54.21 47.31
C SER A 277 -32.13 53.45 48.22
#